data_AF-A0AA47KJ58-F1
#
_entry.id   AF-A0AA47KJ58-F1
#
_cell.length_a   1.000
_cell.length_b   1.000
_cell.length_c   1.000
_cell.angle_alpha   90.00
_cell.angle_beta   90.00
_cell.angle_gamma   90.00
#
_symmetry.space_group_name_H-M   'P 1'
#
loop_
_entity.id
_entity.type
_entity.pdbx_description
1 polymer ?
#
loop_
_entity_poly.entity_id
_entity_poly.type
_entity_poly.pdbx_seq_one_letter_code
_entity_poly.pdbx_strand_id
1 'polypeptide(L)'
;MNSAHKELMKNGLWSNNPAFVQLLGLCPLLAVSATVTNALGLGIATLAVLVGSNLIVSLIRDWVPKEVRIPIFVMVIASLVTCVQLVMNAYAYGLYQSLGIFIPLIVTNCIIIGRAEAFASKNPVGLSVSDGFWMGTGMTVALVVLGAIREIIGNGTLFDGADLLLGDWAAALRIEIFQFDTKFLLAILPPGAFLAVGFLIALKNIIDTHLASKTEKDDKPVIERARVTGSQ
;
A
#
# COMPACT_ATOMS: atom_id res chain seq x y z
N MET A 1 -16.02 -18.46 4.26
CA MET A 1 -14.90 -17.51 4.40
C MET A 1 -15.34 -16.41 5.35
N ASN A 2 -14.79 -16.40 6.57
CA ASN A 2 -15.28 -15.66 7.75
C ASN A 2 -15.48 -14.16 7.48
N SER A 3 -16.59 -13.58 7.99
CA SER A 3 -16.95 -12.16 7.83
C SER A 3 -15.82 -11.19 8.18
N ALA A 4 -15.02 -11.53 9.21
CA ALA A 4 -13.84 -10.77 9.63
C ALA A 4 -12.76 -10.65 8.54
N HIS A 5 -12.50 -11.70 7.75
CA HIS A 5 -11.53 -11.62 6.65
C HIS A 5 -12.06 -10.79 5.48
N LYS A 6 -13.38 -10.83 5.25
CA LYS A 6 -14.03 -10.04 4.19
C LYS A 6 -14.01 -8.55 4.52
N GLU A 7 -14.20 -8.19 5.79
CA GLU A 7 -14.02 -6.81 6.27
C GLU A 7 -12.56 -6.35 6.18
N LEU A 8 -11.59 -7.18 6.60
CA LEU A 8 -10.17 -6.85 6.48
C LEU A 8 -9.75 -6.64 5.02
N MET A 9 -10.23 -7.48 4.12
CA MET A 9 -10.02 -7.33 2.68
C MET A 9 -10.63 -6.02 2.15
N LYS A 10 -11.88 -5.72 2.49
CA LYS A 10 -12.56 -4.49 2.07
C LYS A 10 -11.88 -3.23 2.64
N ASN A 11 -11.38 -3.32 3.87
CA ASN A 11 -10.68 -2.23 4.55
C ASN A 11 -9.30 -1.99 3.94
N GLY A 12 -8.48 -3.02 3.74
CA GLY A 12 -7.13 -2.86 3.18
C GLY A 12 -7.12 -2.39 1.73
N LEU A 13 -8.10 -2.83 0.92
CA LEU A 13 -8.13 -2.54 -0.52
C LEU A 13 -8.90 -1.26 -0.88
N TRP A 14 -9.97 -0.91 -0.16
CA TRP A 14 -10.88 0.19 -0.56
C TRP A 14 -11.20 1.19 0.56
N SER A 15 -11.81 0.74 1.66
CA SER A 15 -12.38 1.66 2.66
C SER A 15 -11.35 2.32 3.57
N ASN A 16 -10.21 1.67 3.82
CA ASN A 16 -9.17 2.11 4.76
C ASN A 16 -7.77 1.95 4.14
N ASN A 17 -7.65 2.17 2.82
CA ASN A 17 -6.37 2.00 2.13
C ASN A 17 -5.30 2.92 2.78
N PRO A 18 -4.17 2.36 3.25
CA PRO A 18 -3.17 3.08 4.01
C PRO A 18 -2.56 4.28 3.25
N ALA A 19 -2.45 4.17 1.92
CA ALA A 19 -1.86 5.22 1.09
C ALA A 19 -2.80 6.40 0.84
N PHE A 20 -4.06 6.13 0.50
CA PHE A 20 -5.00 7.17 0.06
C PHE A 20 -5.91 7.71 1.16
N VAL A 21 -6.19 6.92 2.20
CA VAL A 21 -7.13 7.29 3.27
C VAL A 21 -6.40 7.65 4.55
N GLN A 22 -5.36 6.89 4.91
CA GLN A 22 -4.63 7.11 6.15
C GLN A 22 -3.40 8.01 5.96
N LEU A 23 -2.98 8.26 4.71
CA LEU A 23 -1.76 9.02 4.38
C LEU A 23 -0.50 8.48 5.12
N LEU A 24 -0.50 7.19 5.44
CA LEU A 24 0.61 6.49 6.09
C LEU A 24 1.48 5.83 5.02
N GLY A 25 2.80 6.01 5.13
CA GLY A 25 3.76 5.47 4.16
C GLY A 25 4.09 6.40 2.99
N LEU A 26 3.90 7.72 3.15
CA LEU A 26 4.29 8.71 2.15
C LEU A 26 5.80 8.72 1.85
N CYS A 27 6.65 8.46 2.84
CA CYS A 27 8.11 8.49 2.66
C CYS A 27 8.60 7.52 1.55
N PRO A 28 8.30 6.21 1.60
CA PRO A 28 8.69 5.31 0.52
C PRO A 28 7.92 5.60 -0.77
N LEU A 29 6.68 6.06 -0.66
CA LEU A 29 5.83 6.37 -1.80
C LEU A 29 6.42 7.49 -2.64
N LEU A 30 6.87 8.59 -2.04
CA LEU A 30 7.43 9.73 -2.77
C LEU A 30 8.83 9.42 -3.35
N ALA A 31 9.62 8.63 -2.62
CA ALA A 31 11.00 8.34 -2.97
C ALA A 31 11.15 7.35 -4.14
N VAL A 32 10.32 6.30 -4.20
CA VAL A 32 10.57 5.13 -5.08
C VAL A 32 9.54 4.95 -6.19
N SER A 33 8.49 5.78 -6.24
CA SER A 33 7.47 5.73 -7.29
C SER A 33 7.87 6.41 -8.61
N ALA A 34 9.16 6.56 -8.89
CA ALA A 34 9.62 7.09 -10.17
C ALA A 34 9.41 6.09 -11.33
N THR A 35 9.50 4.79 -11.04
CA THR A 35 9.24 3.71 -12.01
C THR A 35 8.36 2.63 -11.38
N VAL A 36 7.57 1.95 -12.20
CA VAL A 36 6.69 0.83 -11.84
C VAL A 36 7.50 -0.33 -11.27
N THR A 37 8.66 -0.61 -11.86
CA THR A 37 9.54 -1.72 -11.50
C THR A 37 10.10 -1.56 -10.09
N ASN A 38 10.62 -0.38 -9.77
CA ASN A 38 11.11 -0.07 -8.43
C ASN A 38 9.96 0.01 -7.41
N ALA A 39 8.82 0.58 -7.80
CA ALA A 39 7.63 0.65 -6.96
C ALA A 39 7.08 -0.74 -6.60
N LEU A 40 7.06 -1.67 -7.56
CA LEU A 40 6.62 -3.05 -7.37
C LEU A 40 7.62 -3.83 -6.50
N GLY A 41 8.91 -3.68 -6.77
CA GLY A 41 9.97 -4.28 -5.97
C GLY A 41 9.93 -3.88 -4.49
N LEU A 42 9.82 -2.57 -4.23
CA LEU A 42 9.68 -2.05 -2.88
C LEU A 42 8.35 -2.44 -2.25
N GLY A 43 7.26 -2.44 -3.02
CA GLY A 43 5.94 -2.87 -2.55
C GLY A 43 5.94 -4.33 -2.06
N ILE A 44 6.50 -5.26 -2.83
CA ILE A 44 6.62 -6.66 -2.43
C ILE A 44 7.52 -6.81 -1.20
N ALA A 45 8.65 -6.12 -1.15
CA ALA A 45 9.54 -6.14 0.01
C ALA A 45 8.83 -5.64 1.28
N THR A 46 8.12 -4.51 1.19
CA THR A 46 7.38 -3.93 2.33
C THR A 46 6.20 -4.82 2.75
N LEU A 47 5.52 -5.48 1.82
CA LEU A 47 4.47 -6.46 2.10
C LEU A 47 5.03 -7.65 2.91
N ALA A 48 6.15 -8.23 2.47
CA ALA A 48 6.80 -9.33 3.18
C ALA A 48 7.21 -8.93 4.60
N VAL A 49 7.81 -7.75 4.76
CA VAL A 49 8.18 -7.21 6.08
C VAL A 49 6.95 -6.96 6.95
N LEU A 50 5.87 -6.38 6.40
CA LEU A 50 4.65 -6.07 7.14
C LEU A 50 3.95 -7.34 7.66
N VAL A 51 3.88 -8.38 6.83
CA VAL A 51 3.32 -9.68 7.23
C VAL A 51 4.18 -10.32 8.31
N GLY A 52 5.51 -10.35 8.11
CA GLY A 52 6.46 -10.91 9.06
C GLY A 52 6.48 -10.16 10.41
N SER A 53 6.42 -8.83 10.38
CA SER A 53 6.39 -8.01 11.59
C SER A 53 5.09 -8.21 12.35
N ASN A 54 3.94 -8.26 11.67
CA ASN A 54 2.66 -8.53 12.32
C ASN A 54 2.59 -9.92 12.94
N LEU A 55 3.18 -10.93 12.29
CA LEU A 55 3.32 -12.28 12.83
C LEU A 55 4.13 -12.27 14.14
N ILE A 56 5.34 -11.73 14.10
CA ILE A 56 6.26 -11.75 15.24
C ILE A 56 5.73 -10.88 16.38
N VAL A 57 5.22 -9.68 16.09
CA VAL A 57 4.66 -8.78 17.10
C VAL A 57 3.47 -9.40 17.81
N SER A 58 2.59 -10.10 17.08
CA SER A 58 1.46 -10.81 17.70
C SER A 58 1.90 -11.97 18.61
N LEU A 59 3.02 -12.64 18.29
CA LEU A 59 3.59 -13.70 19.13
C LEU A 59 4.25 -13.18 20.41
N ILE A 60 4.96 -12.06 20.33
CA ILE A 60 5.72 -11.51 21.48
C ILE A 60 4.88 -10.57 22.36
N ARG A 61 3.66 -10.20 21.94
CA ARG A 61 2.85 -9.14 22.57
C ARG A 61 2.66 -9.28 24.09
N ASP A 62 2.56 -10.51 24.59
CA ASP A 62 2.29 -10.80 26.00
C ASP A 62 3.54 -10.63 26.89
N TRP A 63 4.74 -10.64 26.27
CA TRP A 63 6.03 -10.48 26.94
C TRP A 63 6.55 -9.03 26.89
N VAL A 64 5.89 -8.14 26.15
CA VAL A 64 6.38 -6.79 25.87
C VAL A 64 5.78 -5.77 26.87
N PRO A 65 6.62 -5.10 27.69
CA PRO A 65 6.16 -4.02 28.55
C PRO A 65 5.63 -2.84 27.73
N LYS A 66 4.62 -2.14 28.26
CA LYS A 66 3.93 -1.05 27.52
C LYS A 66 4.86 0.15 27.30
N GLU A 67 5.79 0.37 28.22
CA GLU A 67 6.67 1.54 28.29
C GLU A 67 7.73 1.53 27.18
N VAL A 68 8.14 0.34 26.70
CA VAL A 68 9.23 0.15 25.72
C VAL A 68 8.77 -0.58 24.46
N ARG A 69 7.46 -0.59 24.22
CA ARG A 69 6.85 -1.32 23.10
C ARG A 69 7.33 -0.86 21.73
N ILE A 70 7.30 0.46 21.46
CA ILE A 70 7.65 1.01 20.14
C ILE A 70 9.11 0.69 19.79
N PRO A 71 10.11 0.91 20.66
CA PRO A 71 11.49 0.50 20.39
C PRO A 71 11.64 -0.99 20.08
N ILE A 72 10.96 -1.87 20.82
CA ILE A 72 11.02 -3.33 20.59
C ILE A 72 10.45 -3.67 19.22
N PHE A 73 9.33 -3.07 18.82
CA PHE A 73 8.73 -3.31 17.51
C PHE A 73 9.64 -2.84 16.37
N VAL A 74 10.26 -1.66 16.51
CA VAL A 74 11.22 -1.15 15.52
C VAL A 74 12.44 -2.08 15.40
N MET A 75 12.95 -2.63 16.50
CA MET A 75 14.05 -3.61 16.48
C MET A 75 13.68 -4.89 15.73
N VAL A 76 12.46 -5.40 15.93
CA VAL A 76 11.93 -6.56 15.19
C VAL A 76 11.79 -6.26 13.69
N ILE A 77 11.28 -5.08 13.34
CA ILE A 77 11.15 -4.66 11.94
C ILE A 77 12.54 -4.52 11.31
N ALA A 78 13.50 -3.91 12.00
CA ALA A 78 14.86 -3.71 11.51
C ALA A 78 15.59 -5.02 11.21
N SER A 79 15.43 -6.04 12.06
CA SER A 79 16.02 -7.36 11.82
C SER A 79 15.39 -8.04 10.58
N LEU A 80 14.06 -7.98 10.43
CA LEU A 80 13.38 -8.50 9.24
C LEU A 80 13.79 -7.78 7.97
N VAL A 81 13.88 -6.45 8.00
CA VAL A 81 14.33 -5.66 6.85
C VAL A 81 15.77 -6.01 6.47
N THR A 82 16.65 -6.27 7.46
CA THR A 82 18.02 -6.74 7.21
C THR A 82 18.03 -8.12 6.55
N CYS A 83 17.16 -9.04 6.96
CA CYS A 83 17.02 -10.33 6.28
C CYS A 83 16.58 -10.15 4.83
N VAL A 84 15.59 -9.30 4.57
CA VAL A 84 15.13 -8.98 3.21
C VAL A 84 16.24 -8.33 2.38
N GLN A 85 17.04 -7.45 2.99
CA GLN A 85 18.19 -6.83 2.35
C GLN A 85 19.21 -7.87 1.84
N LEU A 86 19.53 -8.86 2.67
CA LEU A 86 20.46 -9.93 2.32
C LEU A 86 19.90 -10.85 1.23
N VAL A 87 18.60 -11.19 1.31
CA VAL A 87 17.92 -11.99 0.29
C VAL A 87 17.90 -11.26 -1.05
N MET A 88 17.62 -9.95 -1.06
CA MET A 88 17.60 -9.14 -2.27
C MET A 88 19.00 -9.02 -2.91
N ASN A 89 20.05 -8.88 -2.09
CA ASN A 89 21.43 -8.88 -2.57
C ASN A 89 21.82 -10.22 -3.24
N ALA A 90 21.29 -11.34 -2.74
CA ALA A 90 21.60 -12.67 -3.25
C ALA A 90 20.84 -13.01 -4.56
N TYR A 91 19.56 -12.64 -4.67
CA TYR A 91 18.70 -13.08 -5.77
C TYR A 91 18.32 -11.99 -6.77
N ALA A 92 18.39 -10.70 -6.39
CA ALA A 92 17.93 -9.57 -7.19
C ALA A 92 18.93 -8.40 -7.14
N TYR A 93 20.17 -8.67 -7.54
CA TYR A 93 21.29 -7.72 -7.41
C TYR A 93 21.07 -6.39 -8.16
N GLY A 94 20.44 -6.42 -9.34
CA GLY A 94 20.09 -5.20 -10.08
C GLY A 94 19.14 -4.29 -9.29
N LEU A 95 18.13 -4.89 -8.65
CA LEU A 95 17.19 -4.18 -7.79
C LEU A 95 17.87 -3.69 -6.50
N TYR A 96 18.80 -4.48 -5.96
CA TYR A 96 19.61 -4.10 -4.79
C TYR A 96 20.47 -2.86 -5.04
N GLN A 97 21.07 -2.71 -6.22
CA GLN A 97 21.86 -1.51 -6.55
C GLN A 97 21.01 -0.24 -6.57
N SER A 98 19.75 -0.33 -7.02
CA SER A 98 18.84 0.82 -7.11
C SER A 98 18.10 1.09 -5.80
N LEU A 99 17.61 0.04 -5.12
CA LEU A 99 16.79 0.15 -3.90
C LEU A 99 17.61 0.12 -2.62
N GLY A 100 18.89 -0.25 -2.64
CA GLY A 100 19.71 -0.48 -1.45
C GLY A 100 19.70 0.68 -0.45
N ILE A 101 19.70 1.93 -0.95
CA ILE A 101 19.61 3.14 -0.12
C ILE A 101 18.21 3.40 0.44
N PHE A 102 17.18 2.84 -0.18
CA PHE A 102 15.78 2.98 0.20
C PHE A 102 15.29 1.86 1.15
N ILE A 103 16.05 0.76 1.30
CA ILE A 103 15.70 -0.32 2.23
C ILE A 103 15.55 0.18 3.68
N PRO A 104 16.42 1.06 4.23
CA PRO A 104 16.21 1.65 5.55
C PRO A 104 14.89 2.42 5.71
N LEU A 105 14.30 2.94 4.62
CA LEU A 105 12.99 3.61 4.66
C LEU A 105 11.85 2.64 4.95
N ILE A 106 12.06 1.32 4.78
CA ILE A 106 11.09 0.30 5.17
C ILE A 106 11.00 0.25 6.71
N VAL A 107 12.13 0.33 7.42
CA VAL A 107 12.15 0.28 8.89
C VAL A 107 11.38 1.44 9.51
N THR A 108 11.54 2.63 8.95
CA THR A 108 10.88 3.85 9.41
C THR A 108 9.51 4.07 8.76
N ASN A 109 8.99 3.09 8.02
CA ASN A 109 7.70 3.22 7.37
C ASN A 109 6.57 3.22 8.40
N CYS A 110 5.85 4.34 8.45
CA CYS A 110 4.77 4.58 9.40
C CYS A 110 3.65 3.54 9.30
N ILE A 111 3.40 2.95 8.12
CA ILE A 111 2.39 1.88 7.98
C ILE A 111 2.78 0.64 8.79
N ILE A 112 4.06 0.27 8.80
CA ILE A 112 4.53 -0.98 9.42
C ILE A 112 4.45 -0.84 10.94
N ILE A 113 4.96 0.27 11.46
CA ILE A 113 4.90 0.58 12.89
C ILE A 113 3.44 0.74 13.34
N GLY A 114 2.64 1.50 12.59
CA GLY A 114 1.24 1.78 12.91
C GLY A 114 0.36 0.53 12.95
N ARG A 115 0.53 -0.41 12.01
CA ARG A 115 -0.22 -1.69 12.04
C ARG A 115 0.30 -2.65 13.11
N ALA A 116 1.61 -2.70 13.34
CA ALA A 116 2.19 -3.49 14.41
C ALA A 116 1.63 -3.05 15.78
N GLU A 117 1.56 -1.74 16.02
CA GLU A 117 1.02 -1.19 17.26
C GLU A 117 -0.50 -1.29 17.35
N ALA A 118 -1.24 -0.80 16.35
CA ALA A 118 -2.69 -0.66 16.45
C ALA A 118 -3.42 -2.01 16.32
N PHE A 119 -2.88 -2.96 15.54
CA PHE A 119 -3.54 -4.22 15.23
C PHE A 119 -2.80 -5.44 15.76
N ALA A 120 -1.52 -5.62 15.43
CA ALA A 120 -0.79 -6.85 15.80
C ALA A 120 -0.63 -7.02 17.33
N SER A 121 -0.42 -5.93 18.07
CA SER A 121 -0.26 -5.98 19.53
C SER A 121 -1.55 -6.37 20.29
N LYS A 122 -2.72 -6.32 19.64
CA LYS A 122 -4.03 -6.56 20.27
C LYS A 122 -4.76 -7.79 19.72
N ASN A 123 -4.38 -8.28 18.54
CA ASN A 123 -5.08 -9.36 17.83
C ASN A 123 -4.25 -10.65 17.78
N PRO A 124 -4.91 -11.82 17.66
CA PRO A 124 -4.22 -13.09 17.52
C PRO A 124 -3.53 -13.22 16.16
N VAL A 125 -2.51 -14.08 16.13
CA VAL A 125 -1.57 -14.26 15.01
C VAL A 125 -2.26 -14.41 13.66
N GLY A 126 -3.29 -15.25 13.56
CA GLY A 126 -4.01 -15.50 12.30
C GLY A 126 -4.70 -14.25 11.74
N LEU A 127 -5.29 -13.41 12.60
CA LEU A 127 -5.90 -12.15 12.17
C LEU A 127 -4.83 -11.13 11.79
N SER A 128 -3.76 -11.02 12.59
CA SER A 128 -2.65 -10.07 12.37
C SER A 128 -1.90 -10.31 11.06
N VAL A 129 -1.69 -11.58 10.69
CA VAL A 129 -1.09 -11.96 9.40
C VAL A 129 -1.99 -11.56 8.25
N SER A 130 -3.29 -11.87 8.35
CA SER A 130 -4.24 -11.50 7.29
C SER A 130 -4.36 -9.98 7.13
N ASP A 131 -4.30 -9.22 8.22
CA ASP A 131 -4.27 -7.77 8.20
C ASP A 131 -3.02 -7.23 7.49
N GLY A 132 -1.84 -7.74 7.86
CA GLY A 132 -0.58 -7.35 7.24
C GLY A 132 -0.58 -7.63 5.73
N PHE A 133 -1.15 -8.76 5.32
CA PHE A 133 -1.25 -9.13 3.92
C PHE A 133 -2.17 -8.18 3.13
N TRP A 134 -3.38 -7.91 3.61
CA TRP A 134 -4.32 -7.04 2.91
C TRP A 134 -3.87 -5.58 2.89
N MET A 135 -3.35 -5.07 4.01
CA MET A 135 -2.82 -3.70 4.09
C MET A 135 -1.56 -3.53 3.24
N GLY A 136 -0.65 -4.51 3.25
CA GLY A 136 0.57 -4.50 2.44
C GLY A 136 0.27 -4.59 0.94
N THR A 137 -0.74 -5.39 0.56
CA THR A 137 -1.23 -5.46 -0.82
C THR A 137 -1.82 -4.11 -1.24
N GLY A 138 -2.62 -3.47 -0.38
CA GLY A 138 -3.16 -2.13 -0.64
C GLY A 138 -2.07 -1.07 -0.87
N MET A 139 -1.01 -1.09 -0.05
CA MET A 139 0.17 -0.24 -0.21
C MET A 139 0.90 -0.52 -1.53
N THR A 140 1.11 -1.80 -1.86
CA THR A 140 1.79 -2.22 -3.10
C THR A 140 1.02 -1.76 -4.33
N VAL A 141 -0.30 -1.95 -4.35
CA VAL A 141 -1.15 -1.49 -5.44
C VAL A 141 -1.08 0.04 -5.57
N ALA A 142 -1.13 0.77 -4.47
CA ALA A 142 -1.00 2.23 -4.50
C ALA A 142 0.36 2.68 -5.07
N LEU A 143 1.46 2.04 -4.67
CA LEU A 143 2.81 2.29 -5.20
C LEU A 143 2.89 2.01 -6.70
N VAL A 144 2.36 0.87 -7.15
CA VAL A 144 2.37 0.48 -8.57
C VAL A 144 1.53 1.41 -9.42
N VAL A 145 0.32 1.77 -8.98
CA VAL A 145 -0.55 2.72 -9.69
C VAL A 145 0.13 4.09 -9.80
N LEU A 146 0.73 4.57 -8.72
CA LEU A 146 1.41 5.86 -8.73
C LEU A 146 2.67 5.85 -9.60
N GLY A 147 3.45 4.76 -9.51
CA GLY A 147 4.61 4.52 -10.37
C GLY A 147 4.21 4.50 -11.85
N ALA A 148 3.11 3.82 -12.19
CA ALA A 148 2.60 3.76 -13.57
C ALA A 148 2.20 5.13 -14.08
N ILE A 149 1.44 5.91 -13.29
CA ILE A 149 1.03 7.26 -13.67
C ILE A 149 2.26 8.16 -13.87
N ARG A 150 3.24 8.10 -12.96
CA ARG A 150 4.46 8.93 -13.04
C ARG A 150 5.36 8.53 -14.19
N GLU A 151 5.45 7.24 -14.50
CA GLU A 151 6.26 6.73 -15.61
C GLU A 151 5.65 7.10 -16.97
N ILE A 152 4.32 6.94 -17.12
CA ILE A 152 3.57 7.35 -18.31
C ILE A 152 3.71 8.87 -18.54
N ILE A 153 3.53 9.69 -17.51
CA ILE A 153 3.57 11.16 -17.64
C ILE A 153 5.01 11.67 -17.81
N GLY A 154 5.99 11.02 -17.18
CA GLY A 154 7.38 11.47 -17.17
C GLY A 154 8.18 11.03 -18.42
N ASN A 155 8.06 9.76 -18.80
CA ASN A 155 8.86 9.13 -19.86
C ASN A 155 8.03 8.65 -21.07
N GLY A 156 6.70 8.57 -20.98
CA GLY A 156 5.85 8.08 -22.08
C GLY A 156 5.94 6.56 -22.33
N THR A 157 6.62 5.84 -21.45
CA THR A 157 6.83 4.39 -21.48
C THR A 157 6.08 3.71 -20.35
N LEU A 158 5.74 2.43 -20.54
CA LEU A 158 5.21 1.56 -19.49
C LEU A 158 6.15 0.37 -19.32
N PHE A 159 6.54 0.09 -18.08
CA PHE A 159 7.46 -1.00 -17.69
C PHE A 159 8.94 -0.79 -18.08
N ASP A 160 9.44 0.45 -18.00
CA ASP A 160 10.86 0.74 -18.20
C ASP A 160 11.70 0.11 -17.06
N GLY A 161 12.61 -0.79 -17.44
CA GLY A 161 13.44 -1.58 -16.50
C GLY A 161 12.80 -2.89 -16.03
N ALA A 162 11.78 -3.42 -16.71
CA ALA A 162 11.23 -4.75 -16.41
C ALA A 162 12.27 -5.87 -16.54
N ASP A 163 13.30 -5.64 -17.36
CA ASP A 163 14.50 -6.47 -17.50
C ASP A 163 15.24 -6.70 -16.18
N LEU A 164 15.22 -5.73 -15.25
CA LEU A 164 15.82 -5.88 -13.92
C LEU A 164 15.04 -6.80 -12.98
N LEU A 165 13.76 -7.05 -13.25
CA LEU A 165 12.85 -7.81 -12.36
C LEU A 165 12.57 -9.24 -12.83
N LEU A 166 12.56 -9.47 -14.15
CA LEU A 166 12.04 -10.71 -14.75
C LEU A 166 13.01 -11.34 -15.78
N GLY A 167 14.19 -10.77 -15.98
CA GLY A 167 15.20 -11.22 -16.96
C GLY A 167 14.86 -10.82 -18.41
N ASP A 168 15.72 -11.21 -19.36
CA ASP A 168 15.67 -10.80 -20.79
C ASP A 168 14.32 -11.06 -21.51
N TRP A 169 13.43 -11.88 -20.94
CA TRP A 169 12.06 -12.09 -21.46
C TRP A 169 11.19 -10.84 -21.25
N ALA A 170 11.38 -10.08 -20.18
CA ALA A 170 10.51 -8.94 -19.85
C ALA A 170 10.73 -7.68 -20.70
N ALA A 171 11.78 -7.67 -21.54
CA ALA A 171 11.95 -6.70 -22.63
C ALA A 171 10.71 -6.62 -23.54
N ALA A 172 9.98 -7.73 -23.69
CA ALA A 172 8.76 -7.81 -24.51
C ALA A 172 7.52 -7.14 -23.88
N LEU A 173 7.57 -6.78 -22.59
CA LEU A 173 6.47 -6.08 -21.89
C LEU A 173 6.62 -4.55 -21.93
N ARG A 174 7.64 -4.05 -22.63
CA ARG A 174 7.88 -2.63 -22.83
C ARG A 174 6.86 -2.10 -23.85
N ILE A 175 5.82 -1.43 -23.36
CA ILE A 175 4.84 -0.76 -24.21
C ILE A 175 5.27 0.71 -24.30
N GLU A 176 5.93 1.07 -25.41
CA GLU A 176 6.21 2.47 -25.74
C GLU A 176 4.92 3.10 -26.30
N ILE A 177 4.29 3.99 -25.52
CA ILE A 177 2.97 4.55 -25.88
C ILE A 177 3.13 5.93 -26.55
N PHE A 178 4.09 6.76 -26.13
CA PHE A 178 4.37 8.06 -26.75
C PHE A 178 5.83 8.51 -26.58
N GLN A 179 6.47 8.97 -27.67
CA GLN A 179 7.75 9.68 -27.61
C GLN A 179 7.50 11.17 -27.37
N PHE A 180 7.51 11.61 -26.11
CA PHE A 180 7.69 13.03 -25.81
C PHE A 180 9.19 13.34 -25.85
N ASP A 181 9.59 14.19 -26.80
CA ASP A 181 10.97 14.67 -27.02
C ASP A 181 11.49 15.56 -25.86
N THR A 182 10.69 15.73 -24.80
CA THR A 182 11.06 16.48 -23.60
C THR A 182 10.58 15.71 -22.38
N LYS A 183 11.51 15.05 -21.65
CA LYS A 183 11.25 14.47 -20.34
C LYS A 183 10.60 15.53 -19.46
N PHE A 184 9.35 15.34 -19.03
CA PHE A 184 8.69 16.32 -18.18
C PHE A 184 9.30 16.22 -16.77
N LEU A 185 10.40 16.96 -16.53
CA LEU A 185 11.18 16.88 -15.28
C LEU A 185 10.33 17.06 -14.03
N LEU A 186 9.23 17.82 -14.13
CA LEU A 186 8.31 18.05 -13.04
C LEU A 186 7.57 16.76 -12.58
N ALA A 187 7.33 15.80 -13.47
CA ALA A 187 6.64 14.54 -13.16
C ALA A 187 7.57 13.50 -12.50
N ILE A 188 8.86 13.56 -12.81
CA ILE A 188 9.89 12.67 -12.27
C ILE A 188 10.35 13.14 -10.88
N LEU A 189 10.28 14.43 -10.59
CA LEU A 189 10.65 14.98 -9.29
C LEU A 189 9.57 14.76 -8.20
N PRO A 190 9.93 14.80 -6.89
CA PRO A 190 9.00 14.68 -5.77
C PRO A 190 7.72 15.54 -5.86
N PRO A 191 7.74 16.82 -6.31
CA PRO A 191 6.52 17.60 -6.56
C PRO A 191 5.50 16.92 -7.47
N GLY A 192 5.95 16.20 -8.52
CA GLY A 192 5.07 15.43 -9.39
C GLY A 192 4.36 14.28 -8.67
N ALA A 193 5.05 13.64 -7.72
CA ALA A 193 4.46 12.60 -6.89
C ALA A 193 3.35 13.15 -5.98
N PHE A 194 3.56 14.32 -5.37
CA PHE A 194 2.53 14.98 -4.55
C PHE A 194 1.29 15.36 -5.37
N LEU A 195 1.48 15.90 -6.57
CA LEU A 195 0.36 16.22 -7.47
C LEU A 195 -0.40 14.96 -7.88
N ALA A 196 0.30 13.89 -8.27
CA ALA A 196 -0.31 12.61 -8.63
C ALA A 196 -1.09 11.99 -7.46
N VAL A 197 -0.53 11.98 -6.25
CA VAL A 197 -1.24 11.55 -5.03
C VAL A 197 -2.48 12.40 -4.81
N GLY A 198 -2.37 13.73 -4.90
CA GLY A 198 -3.49 14.65 -4.71
C GLY A 198 -4.64 14.41 -5.68
N PHE A 199 -4.34 14.21 -6.97
CA PHE A 199 -5.35 13.87 -7.98
C PHE A 199 -5.99 12.51 -7.73
N LEU A 200 -5.21 11.50 -7.33
CA LEU A 200 -5.76 10.18 -6.98
C LEU A 200 -6.68 10.22 -5.77
N ILE A 201 -6.32 10.99 -4.73
CA ILE A 201 -7.18 11.19 -3.56
C ILE A 201 -8.48 11.89 -3.97
N ALA A 202 -8.40 12.95 -4.80
CA ALA A 202 -9.58 13.65 -5.30
C ALA A 202 -10.50 12.71 -6.10
N LEU A 203 -9.94 11.91 -7.01
CA LEU A 203 -10.68 10.93 -7.79
C LEU A 203 -11.35 9.88 -6.89
N LYS A 204 -10.62 9.35 -5.91
CA LYS A 204 -11.13 8.38 -4.94
C LYS A 204 -12.28 8.96 -4.12
N ASN A 205 -12.18 10.22 -3.68
CA ASN A 205 -13.23 10.89 -2.93
C ASN A 205 -14.50 11.11 -3.76
N ILE A 206 -14.35 11.43 -5.05
CA ILE A 206 -15.47 11.52 -6.01
C ILE A 206 -16.14 10.15 -6.18
N ILE A 207 -15.38 9.08 -6.36
CA ILE A 207 -15.92 7.73 -6.51
C ILE A 207 -16.66 7.30 -5.23
N ASP A 208 -16.10 7.57 -4.05
CA ASP A 208 -16.72 7.22 -2.77
C ASP A 208 -18.03 7.99 -2.53
N THR A 209 -18.10 9.28 -2.89
CA THR A 209 -19.34 10.08 -2.81
C THR A 209 -20.40 9.58 -3.80
N HIS A 210 -20.00 9.13 -5.00
CA HIS A 210 -20.91 8.47 -5.94
C HIS A 210 -21.41 7.10 -5.45
N LEU A 211 -20.58 6.31 -4.77
CA LEU A 211 -21.01 5.04 -4.17
C LEU A 211 -21.95 5.24 -2.97
N ALA A 212 -21.67 6.25 -2.14
CA ALA A 212 -22.50 6.59 -0.99
C ALA A 212 -23.91 7.03 -1.42
N SER A 213 -24.00 7.91 -2.43
CA SER A 213 -25.29 8.36 -2.98
C SER A 213 -26.09 7.27 -3.69
N LYS A 214 -25.45 6.18 -4.14
CA LYS A 214 -26.13 5.00 -4.70
C LYS A 214 -26.69 4.07 -3.61
N THR A 215 -26.06 4.04 -2.43
CA THR A 215 -26.50 3.23 -1.28
C THR A 215 -27.68 3.90 -0.57
N GLU A 216 -27.70 5.24 -0.49
CA GLU A 216 -28.80 6.03 0.11
C GLU A 216 -30.13 5.94 -0.69
N LYS A 217 -30.08 5.58 -1.98
CA LYS A 217 -31.28 5.37 -2.80
C LYS A 217 -31.99 4.04 -2.53
N ASP A 218 -31.32 3.06 -1.93
CA ASP A 218 -31.87 1.72 -1.67
C ASP A 218 -32.48 1.61 -0.26
N ASP A 219 -32.17 2.55 0.64
CA ASP A 219 -32.56 2.52 2.06
C ASP A 219 -33.64 3.57 2.40
N LYS A 220 -34.45 3.99 1.41
CA LYS A 220 -35.65 4.77 1.73
C LYS A 220 -36.59 3.87 2.54
N PRO A 221 -36.90 4.21 3.81
CA PRO A 221 -37.84 3.41 4.58
C PRO A 221 -39.17 3.36 3.83
N VAL A 222 -39.66 2.15 3.56
CA VAL A 222 -41.06 1.96 3.16
C VAL A 222 -41.89 2.59 4.26
N ILE A 223 -42.41 3.79 3.99
CA ILE A 223 -43.29 4.49 4.92
C ILE A 223 -44.50 3.58 5.11
N GLU A 224 -44.50 2.84 6.21
CA GLU A 224 -45.67 2.12 6.67
C GLU A 224 -46.73 3.18 6.95
N ARG A 225 -47.67 3.33 6.02
CA ARG A 225 -48.81 4.22 6.16
C ARG A 225 -49.57 3.77 7.40
N ALA A 226 -49.35 4.45 8.52
CA ALA A 226 -50.15 4.32 9.72
C ALA A 226 -51.62 4.43 9.31
N ARG A 227 -52.31 3.29 9.42
CA ARG A 227 -53.72 3.12 9.08
C ARG A 227 -54.54 3.97 10.03
N VAL A 228 -55.01 5.13 9.59
CA VAL A 228 -56.12 5.83 10.27
C VAL A 228 -57.40 5.38 9.59
N THR A 229 -57.86 4.17 9.93
CA THR A 229 -59.27 3.80 9.74
C THR A 229 -60.09 4.63 10.72
N GLY A 230 -60.58 5.78 10.26
CA GLY A 230 -61.79 6.37 10.79
C GLY A 230 -62.98 5.69 10.13
N SER A 231 -63.63 4.77 10.83
CA SER A 231 -64.99 4.34 10.50
C SER A 231 -65.63 3.63 11.69
N GLN A 232 -66.52 4.40 12.34
CA GLN A 232 -67.68 4.02 13.18
C GLN A 232 -67.43 3.33 14.51
#